data_AF-A0A1J4JVY8-F1
#
_entry.id   AF-A0A1J4JVY8-F1
#
_cell.length_a   1.000
_cell.length_b   1.000
_cell.length_c   1.000
_cell.angle_alpha   90.00
_cell.angle_beta   90.00
_cell.angle_gamma   90.00
#
_symmetry.space_group_name_H-M   'P 1'
#
loop_
_entity.id
_entity.type
_entity.pdbx_description
1 polymer ?
#
loop_
_entity_poly.entity_id
_entity_poly.type
_entity_poly.pdbx_seq_one_letter_code
_entity_poly.pdbx_strand_id
1 'polypeptide(L)'
;MSSPPLIENDLNAAMAYKGIHPDCTLIVSLENESLNFDQFWNDPQTNSIFNSSFVLTRLSESGSPESLRQFVSLFRISEYPAVVVFGEHSALVSKVFFPFPSPTEFHDFFTPARLKKQKMTNNSPQPPPQRTTTKISVQALSGSFSRVFSVNDTIGDLKAWITEESGNDLELLNQIIISHTHQPLPEDDSVTLKDADLVPSALLRVLGEENLDIRVEVGQNELPGTARPRAGFMSRLRNLRFFKWIGLISDLINPWGDDGTDDDSTFWQYKPNPQMARDIRESMRMMMRNRGFQPQAQI
;
A
#
# COMPACT_ATOMS: atom_id res chain seq x y z
N MET A 1 -17.56 10.40 26.27
CA MET A 1 -17.24 11.54 25.41
C MET A 1 -16.19 11.05 24.43
N SER A 2 -16.51 10.95 23.14
CA SER A 2 -15.53 10.60 22.11
C SER A 2 -14.53 11.74 21.97
N SER A 3 -13.25 11.40 21.93
CA SER A 3 -12.19 12.36 21.62
C SER A 3 -12.42 12.90 20.20
N PRO A 4 -12.21 14.21 19.95
CA PRO A 4 -12.29 14.75 18.60
C PRO A 4 -11.26 14.04 17.69
N PRO A 5 -11.55 13.92 16.37
CA PRO A 5 -10.57 13.39 15.43
C PRO A 5 -9.28 14.21 15.48
N LEU A 6 -8.16 13.55 15.22
CA LEU A 6 -6.91 14.25 14.96
C LEU A 6 -7.03 14.89 13.57
N ILE A 7 -7.20 16.21 13.54
CA ILE A 7 -7.15 16.99 12.31
C ILE A 7 -5.70 17.38 12.08
N GLU A 8 -5.10 16.80 11.04
CA GLU A 8 -3.72 17.07 10.64
C GLU A 8 -3.71 17.70 9.26
N ASN A 9 -3.28 18.97 9.18
CA ASN A 9 -3.31 19.73 7.92
C ASN A 9 -2.07 19.48 7.06
N ASP A 10 -1.00 18.90 7.62
CA ASP A 10 0.17 18.48 6.86
C ASP A 10 0.01 17.04 6.37
N LEU A 11 -0.16 16.87 5.06
CA LEU A 11 -0.23 15.56 4.42
C LEU A 11 0.95 14.64 4.81
N ASN A 12 2.16 15.18 4.92
CA ASN A 12 3.34 14.38 5.24
C ASN A 12 3.26 13.87 6.68
N ALA A 13 2.82 14.73 7.61
CA ALA A 13 2.63 14.35 9.00
C ALA A 13 1.53 13.28 9.14
N ALA A 14 0.41 13.43 8.42
CA ALA A 14 -0.68 12.47 8.42
C ALA A 14 -0.28 11.11 7.85
N MET A 15 0.42 11.09 6.71
CA MET A 15 0.95 9.86 6.11
C MET A 15 1.99 9.19 6.99
N ALA A 16 2.89 9.96 7.61
CA ALA A 16 3.87 9.44 8.56
C ALA A 16 3.19 8.84 9.80
N TYR A 17 2.17 9.52 10.33
CA TYR A 17 1.40 9.04 11.46
C TYR A 17 0.71 7.70 11.13
N LYS A 18 0.07 7.59 9.96
CA LYS A 18 -0.53 6.34 9.48
C LYS A 18 0.50 5.21 9.31
N GLY A 19 1.72 5.53 8.88
CA GLY A 19 2.81 4.56 8.78
C GLY A 19 3.24 3.98 10.14
N ILE A 20 3.17 4.80 11.20
CA ILE A 20 3.49 4.39 12.57
C ILE A 20 2.29 3.69 13.24
N HIS A 21 1.06 4.12 12.91
CA HIS A 21 -0.19 3.62 13.48
C HIS A 21 -1.04 2.94 12.39
N PRO A 22 -0.73 1.67 12.04
CA PRO A 22 -1.43 0.98 10.97
C PRO A 22 -2.91 0.76 11.29
N ASP A 23 -3.29 0.70 12.56
CA ASP A 23 -4.66 0.57 13.07
C ASP A 23 -5.51 1.85 12.90
N CYS A 24 -4.91 2.99 12.55
CA CYS A 24 -5.67 4.20 12.28
C CYS A 24 -6.24 4.23 10.85
N THR A 25 -7.42 4.80 10.66
CA THR A 25 -7.95 5.13 9.33
C THR A 25 -7.54 6.55 8.96
N LEU A 26 -6.92 6.73 7.78
CA LEU A 26 -6.59 8.05 7.25
C LEU A 26 -7.61 8.44 6.18
N ILE A 27 -8.21 9.62 6.35
CA ILE A 27 -9.13 10.22 5.40
C ILE A 27 -8.48 11.48 4.84
N VAL A 28 -8.39 11.56 3.51
CA VAL A 28 -7.88 12.73 2.79
C VAL A 28 -9.03 13.35 2.02
N SER A 29 -9.45 14.54 2.43
CA SER A 29 -10.45 15.37 1.75
C SER A 29 -9.74 16.22 0.69
N LEU A 30 -10.11 16.05 -0.58
CA LEU A 30 -9.66 16.88 -1.69
C LEU A 30 -10.74 17.90 -1.99
N GLU A 31 -10.48 19.16 -1.66
CA GLU A 31 -11.46 20.23 -1.62
C GLU A 31 -11.19 21.26 -2.72
N ASN A 32 -12.25 21.74 -3.36
CA ASN A 32 -12.18 22.87 -4.29
C ASN A 32 -12.58 24.18 -3.57
N GLU A 33 -12.35 25.33 -4.20
CA GLU A 33 -12.70 26.62 -3.58
C GLU A 33 -14.19 26.97 -3.69
N SER A 34 -14.94 26.26 -4.54
CA SER A 34 -16.31 26.61 -4.89
C SER A 34 -17.38 26.04 -3.95
N LEU A 35 -17.03 25.10 -3.06
CA LEU A 35 -17.97 24.46 -2.14
C LEU A 35 -17.56 24.64 -0.68
N ASN A 36 -18.55 24.75 0.20
CA ASN A 36 -18.34 24.80 1.64
C ASN A 36 -18.31 23.39 2.23
N PHE A 37 -17.12 22.80 2.32
CA PHE A 37 -16.92 21.47 2.89
C PHE A 37 -17.04 21.44 4.42
N ASP A 38 -16.95 22.58 5.10
CA ASP A 38 -17.11 22.65 6.55
C ASP A 38 -18.51 22.20 6.96
N GLN A 39 -19.53 22.44 6.13
CA GLN A 39 -20.88 21.96 6.41
C GLN A 39 -20.94 20.42 6.47
N PHE A 40 -20.21 19.74 5.59
CA PHE A 40 -20.15 18.28 5.56
C PHE A 40 -19.40 17.72 6.77
N TRP A 41 -18.24 18.28 7.10
CA TRP A 41 -17.40 17.81 8.21
C TRP A 41 -17.99 18.13 9.59
N ASN A 42 -18.78 19.20 9.71
CA ASN A 42 -19.52 19.55 10.92
C ASN A 42 -20.90 18.87 11.00
N ASP A 43 -21.31 18.10 9.99
CA ASP A 43 -22.58 17.37 10.04
C ASP A 43 -22.54 16.34 11.19
N PRO A 44 -23.60 16.24 12.02
CA PRO A 44 -23.62 15.30 13.15
C PRO A 44 -23.44 13.84 12.75
N GLN A 45 -23.92 13.42 11.57
CA GLN A 45 -23.76 12.05 11.08
C GLN A 45 -22.29 11.79 10.72
N THR A 46 -21.66 12.70 9.98
CA THR A 46 -20.22 12.62 9.65
C THR A 46 -19.38 12.63 10.93
N ASN A 47 -19.67 13.56 11.84
CA ASN A 47 -18.88 13.74 13.06
C ASN A 47 -18.99 12.54 14.02
N SER A 48 -20.13 11.83 14.01
CA SER A 48 -20.33 10.64 14.84
C SER A 48 -19.43 9.45 14.48
N ILE A 49 -18.86 9.44 13.27
CA ILE A 49 -17.95 8.38 12.80
C ILE A 49 -16.58 8.55 13.45
N PHE A 50 -16.16 9.81 13.65
CA PHE A 50 -14.82 10.11 14.11
C PHE A 50 -14.60 9.68 15.55
N ASN A 51 -13.50 8.98 15.75
CA ASN A 51 -12.97 8.62 17.05
C ASN A 51 -11.43 8.80 17.01
N SER A 52 -10.73 8.39 18.06
CA SER A 52 -9.27 8.54 18.16
C SER A 52 -8.46 7.73 17.14
N SER A 53 -9.05 6.76 16.45
CA SER A 53 -8.39 5.99 15.38
C SER A 53 -8.51 6.65 14.00
N PHE A 54 -9.17 7.80 13.89
CA PHE A 54 -9.29 8.52 12.63
C PHE A 54 -8.35 9.72 12.56
N VAL A 55 -7.66 9.83 11.42
CA VAL A 55 -6.90 11.01 11.03
C VAL A 55 -7.59 11.62 9.82
N LEU A 56 -7.93 12.90 9.91
CA LEU A 56 -8.51 13.66 8.81
C LEU A 56 -7.51 14.72 8.34
N THR A 57 -7.21 14.70 7.04
CA THR A 57 -6.41 15.73 6.37
C THR A 57 -7.22 16.36 5.26
N ARG A 58 -7.24 17.69 5.21
CA ARG A 58 -7.98 18.46 4.21
C ARG A 58 -6.99 19.19 3.32
N LEU A 59 -7.05 18.91 2.02
CA LEU A 59 -6.19 19.49 1.01
C LEU A 59 -7.02 20.33 0.04
N SER A 60 -6.59 21.56 -0.18
CA SER A 60 -7.20 22.47 -1.15
C SER A 60 -6.13 23.25 -1.91
N GLU A 61 -6.48 23.79 -3.08
CA GLU A 61 -5.57 24.67 -3.83
C GLU A 61 -5.26 25.96 -3.06
N SER A 62 -6.18 26.43 -2.21
CA SER A 62 -6.00 27.65 -1.40
C SER A 62 -5.16 27.43 -0.14
N GLY A 63 -5.25 26.24 0.48
CA GLY A 63 -4.61 25.94 1.76
C GLY A 63 -3.25 25.24 1.60
N SER A 64 -3.15 24.30 0.67
CA SER A 64 -1.98 23.43 0.52
C SER A 64 -1.81 22.93 -0.92
N PRO A 65 -1.55 23.82 -1.89
CA PRO A 65 -1.54 23.48 -3.31
C PRO A 65 -0.45 22.46 -3.67
N GLU A 66 0.73 22.54 -3.06
CA GLU A 66 1.82 21.58 -3.30
C GLU A 66 1.45 20.18 -2.81
N SER A 67 0.91 20.06 -1.59
CA SER A 67 0.48 18.79 -1.02
C SER A 67 -0.66 18.16 -1.82
N LEU A 68 -1.62 18.98 -2.26
CA LEU A 68 -2.71 18.54 -3.13
C LEU A 68 -2.18 17.95 -4.44
N ARG A 69 -1.33 18.70 -5.17
CA ARG A 69 -0.76 18.25 -6.45
C ARG A 69 0.08 16.99 -6.28
N GLN A 70 0.88 16.93 -5.23
CA GLN A 70 1.68 15.75 -4.91
C GLN A 70 0.79 14.52 -4.67
N PHE A 71 -0.26 14.67 -3.85
CA PHE A 71 -1.18 13.58 -3.54
C PHE A 71 -1.93 13.08 -4.77
N VAL A 72 -2.50 14.01 -5.55
CA VAL A 72 -3.23 13.74 -6.79
C VAL A 72 -2.34 13.00 -7.80
N SER A 73 -1.10 13.44 -7.95
CA SER A 73 -0.11 12.80 -8.83
C SER A 73 0.26 11.40 -8.36
N LEU A 74 0.54 11.23 -7.06
CA LEU A 74 0.97 9.96 -6.48
C LEU A 74 -0.10 8.87 -6.55
N PHE A 75 -1.36 9.22 -6.25
CA PHE A 75 -2.49 8.29 -6.21
C PHE A 75 -3.33 8.29 -7.50
N ARG A 76 -2.91 9.04 -8.53
CA ARG A 76 -3.57 9.15 -9.84
C ARG A 76 -5.06 9.51 -9.74
N ILE A 77 -5.41 10.43 -8.84
CA ILE A 77 -6.79 10.90 -8.70
C ILE A 77 -7.08 11.89 -9.83
N SER A 78 -7.98 11.58 -10.75
CA SER A 78 -8.24 12.43 -11.92
C SER A 78 -9.23 13.57 -11.64
N GLU A 79 -10.11 13.41 -10.66
CA GLU A 79 -11.24 14.30 -10.42
C GLU A 79 -11.41 14.62 -8.93
N TYR A 80 -11.65 15.90 -8.62
CA TYR A 80 -11.97 16.40 -7.29
C TYR A 80 -13.00 17.55 -7.40
N PRO A 81 -13.86 17.77 -6.40
CA PRO A 81 -13.70 17.38 -5.00
C PRO A 81 -14.00 15.90 -4.74
N ALA A 82 -13.19 15.27 -3.88
CA ALA A 82 -13.27 13.85 -3.59
C ALA A 82 -12.84 13.55 -2.15
N VAL A 83 -13.26 12.40 -1.61
CA VAL A 83 -12.75 11.89 -0.31
C VAL A 83 -12.03 10.57 -0.55
N VAL A 84 -10.76 10.49 -0.15
CA VAL A 84 -9.93 9.30 -0.29
C VAL A 84 -9.72 8.68 1.09
N VAL A 85 -9.96 7.37 1.21
CA VAL A 85 -9.88 6.64 2.48
C VAL A 85 -8.81 5.56 2.39
N PHE A 86 -7.91 5.56 3.36
CA PHE A 86 -6.97 4.49 3.66
C PHE A 86 -7.45 3.78 4.92
N GLY A 87 -7.94 2.56 4.77
CA GLY A 87 -8.46 1.76 5.87
C GLY A 87 -7.38 1.29 6.84
N GLU A 88 -7.82 0.70 7.95
CA GLU A 88 -6.96 0.05 8.93
C GLU A 88 -6.08 -1.01 8.25
N HIS A 89 -4.81 -1.08 8.66
CA HIS A 89 -3.76 -1.96 8.16
C HIS A 89 -3.50 -1.89 6.63
N SER A 90 -4.03 -0.87 5.94
CA SER A 90 -3.82 -0.66 4.50
C SER A 90 -2.96 0.57 4.25
N ALA A 91 -1.92 0.39 3.43
CA ALA A 91 -1.17 1.48 2.80
C ALA A 91 -1.77 1.91 1.45
N LEU A 92 -2.65 1.08 0.90
CA LEU A 92 -3.35 1.33 -0.35
C LEU A 92 -4.67 2.06 -0.11
N VAL A 93 -5.10 2.81 -1.12
CA VAL A 93 -6.41 3.46 -1.13
C VAL A 93 -7.51 2.40 -1.07
N SER A 94 -8.29 2.42 0.00
CA SER A 94 -9.39 1.48 0.22
C SER A 94 -10.68 1.94 -0.47
N LYS A 95 -10.93 3.25 -0.49
CA LYS A 95 -12.12 3.83 -1.14
C LYS A 95 -11.83 5.25 -1.62
N VAL A 96 -12.34 5.57 -2.79
CA VAL A 96 -12.47 6.96 -3.28
C VAL A 96 -13.96 7.25 -3.43
N PHE A 97 -14.40 8.38 -2.86
CA PHE A 97 -15.72 8.94 -3.08
C PHE A 97 -15.58 10.06 -4.11
N PHE A 98 -16.08 9.78 -5.30
CA PHE A 98 -16.26 10.77 -6.35
C PHE A 98 -17.59 10.47 -7.07
N PRO A 99 -18.55 11.42 -7.12
CA PRO A 99 -18.50 12.77 -6.55
C PRO A 99 -18.41 12.77 -5.01
N PHE A 100 -18.17 13.96 -4.41
CA PHE A 100 -18.09 14.11 -2.96
C PHE A 100 -19.34 13.52 -2.27
N PRO A 101 -19.18 12.69 -1.22
CA PRO A 101 -20.29 11.87 -0.72
C PRO A 101 -21.30 12.70 0.09
N SER A 102 -22.51 12.18 0.22
CA SER A 102 -23.47 12.70 1.22
C SER A 102 -23.10 12.23 2.64
N PRO A 103 -23.46 12.97 3.71
CA PRO A 103 -23.17 12.55 5.09
C PRO A 103 -23.70 11.14 5.42
N THR A 104 -24.88 10.80 4.90
CA THR A 104 -25.49 9.48 5.09
C THR A 104 -24.72 8.38 4.37
N GLU A 105 -24.30 8.59 3.12
CA GLU A 105 -23.49 7.62 2.37
C GLU A 105 -22.15 7.38 3.06
N PHE A 106 -21.50 8.46 3.53
CA PHE A 106 -20.24 8.39 4.23
C PHE A 106 -20.37 7.62 5.55
N HIS A 107 -21.39 7.93 6.36
CA HIS A 107 -21.72 7.19 7.58
C HIS A 107 -22.00 5.70 7.31
N ASP A 108 -22.73 5.41 6.25
CA ASP A 108 -23.08 4.05 5.86
C ASP A 108 -21.90 3.20 5.42
N PHE A 109 -20.84 3.82 4.92
CA PHE A 109 -19.59 3.14 4.58
C PHE A 109 -18.83 2.68 5.83
N PHE A 110 -18.76 3.51 6.87
CA PHE A 110 -18.09 3.17 8.13
C PHE A 110 -18.95 2.38 9.10
N THR A 111 -20.26 2.29 8.86
CA THR A 111 -21.15 1.48 9.70
C THR A 111 -21.10 0.01 9.27
N PRO A 112 -20.65 -0.92 10.14
CA PRO A 112 -20.57 -2.33 9.78
C PRO A 112 -21.96 -2.88 9.42
N ALA A 113 -22.04 -3.63 8.33
CA ALA A 113 -23.28 -4.19 7.78
C ALA A 113 -24.12 -5.03 8.78
N ARG A 114 -23.51 -5.48 9.89
CA ARG A 114 -24.18 -6.19 10.99
C ARG A 114 -25.25 -5.34 11.70
N LEU A 115 -25.10 -4.01 11.73
CA LEU A 115 -26.10 -3.10 12.31
C LEU A 115 -27.25 -2.78 11.35
N LYS A 116 -27.04 -2.90 10.03
CA LYS A 116 -28.06 -2.59 9.02
C LYS A 116 -29.22 -3.60 9.01
N LYS A 117 -29.01 -4.82 9.53
CA LYS A 117 -30.07 -5.86 9.64
C LYS A 117 -30.99 -5.71 10.86
N GLN A 118 -30.73 -4.79 11.79
CA GLN A 118 -31.57 -4.64 12.99
C GLN A 118 -32.72 -3.64 12.87
N LYS A 119 -32.82 -2.86 11.78
CA LYS A 119 -33.86 -1.81 11.63
C LYS A 119 -35.01 -2.13 10.68
N MET A 120 -35.05 -3.32 10.09
CA MET A 120 -36.23 -3.81 9.38
C MET A 120 -36.49 -5.26 9.79
N THR A 121 -37.77 -5.55 10.10
CA THR A 121 -38.38 -6.86 10.40
C THR A 121 -38.38 -7.34 11.86
N ASN A 122 -39.33 -6.77 12.62
CA ASN A 122 -40.18 -7.56 13.53
C ASN A 122 -41.02 -8.51 12.66
N ASN A 123 -40.48 -9.68 12.34
CA ASN A 123 -41.17 -10.92 11.99
C ASN A 123 -40.10 -11.91 11.53
N SER A 124 -39.80 -12.90 12.36
CA SER A 124 -38.93 -14.00 12.01
C SER A 124 -39.47 -14.76 10.80
N PRO A 125 -38.58 -15.07 9.85
CA PRO A 125 -38.42 -16.45 9.44
C PRO A 125 -37.00 -16.90 9.77
N GLN A 126 -36.93 -18.17 10.14
CA GLN A 126 -35.76 -19.02 10.33
C GLN A 126 -34.50 -18.52 9.59
N PRO A 127 -33.32 -18.45 10.27
CA PRO A 127 -32.09 -17.99 9.62
C PRO A 127 -31.85 -18.81 8.35
N PRO A 128 -31.62 -18.17 7.20
CA PRO A 128 -31.27 -18.89 5.98
C PRO A 128 -30.04 -19.75 6.29
N PRO A 129 -29.96 -20.99 5.75
CA PRO A 129 -28.80 -21.85 5.96
C PRO A 129 -27.55 -21.05 5.63
N GLN A 130 -26.67 -20.88 6.63
CA GLN A 130 -25.42 -20.16 6.47
C GLN A 130 -24.62 -20.89 5.39
N ARG A 131 -24.64 -20.35 4.17
CA ARG A 131 -23.79 -20.85 3.09
C ARG A 131 -22.35 -20.57 3.51
N THR A 132 -21.65 -21.59 3.94
CA THR A 132 -20.23 -21.52 4.27
C THR A 132 -19.48 -21.32 2.97
N THR A 133 -18.95 -20.11 2.76
CA THR A 133 -18.14 -19.75 1.61
C THR A 133 -16.72 -19.43 2.05
N THR A 134 -15.74 -19.68 1.19
CA THR A 134 -14.33 -19.31 1.38
C THR A 134 -13.90 -18.33 0.30
N LYS A 135 -13.06 -17.35 0.65
CA LYS A 135 -12.45 -16.44 -0.33
C LYS A 135 -11.03 -16.91 -0.63
N ILE A 136 -10.75 -17.16 -1.90
CA ILE A 136 -9.42 -17.54 -2.38
C ILE A 136 -8.87 -16.41 -3.24
N SER A 137 -7.64 -16.01 -2.94
CA SER A 137 -6.89 -15.00 -3.70
C SER A 137 -5.66 -15.65 -4.31
N VAL A 138 -5.36 -15.33 -5.56
CA VAL A 138 -4.18 -15.80 -6.29
C VAL A 138 -3.30 -14.60 -6.60
N GLN A 139 -2.02 -14.71 -6.27
CA GLN A 139 -0.98 -13.73 -6.57
C GLN A 139 -0.09 -14.30 -7.67
N ALA A 140 -0.26 -13.76 -8.88
CA ALA A 140 0.52 -14.07 -10.06
C ALA A 140 1.52 -12.93 -10.38
N LEU A 141 2.46 -13.17 -11.29
CA LEU A 141 3.41 -12.16 -11.75
C LEU A 141 2.73 -11.00 -12.47
N SER A 142 1.63 -11.28 -13.19
CA SER A 142 0.85 -10.29 -13.94
C SER A 142 -0.12 -9.48 -13.07
N GLY A 143 -0.37 -9.91 -11.83
CA GLY A 143 -1.31 -9.26 -10.92
C GLY A 143 -1.93 -10.22 -9.91
N SER A 144 -2.97 -9.74 -9.22
CA SER A 144 -3.71 -10.56 -8.25
C SER A 144 -5.18 -10.60 -8.60
N PHE A 145 -5.80 -11.76 -8.41
CA PHE A 145 -7.23 -11.99 -8.64
C PHE A 145 -7.81 -12.81 -7.50
N SER A 146 -9.11 -12.65 -7.23
CA SER A 146 -9.76 -13.33 -6.09
C SER A 146 -11.19 -13.71 -6.40
N ARG A 147 -11.63 -14.88 -5.91
CA ARG A 147 -12.99 -15.40 -6.08
C ARG A 147 -13.50 -16.03 -4.80
N VAL A 148 -14.82 -16.01 -4.63
CA VAL A 148 -15.52 -16.66 -3.52
C VAL A 148 -16.05 -18.01 -3.98
N PHE A 149 -15.69 -19.05 -3.25
CA PHE A 149 -16.08 -20.44 -3.47
C PHE A 149 -17.02 -20.92 -2.36
N SER A 150 -17.80 -21.95 -2.64
CA SER A 150 -18.45 -22.75 -1.61
C SER A 150 -17.41 -23.61 -0.89
N VAL A 151 -17.57 -23.86 0.39
CA VAL A 151 -16.65 -24.73 1.17
C VAL A 151 -16.64 -26.18 0.65
N ASN A 152 -17.69 -26.58 -0.06
CA ASN A 152 -17.81 -27.92 -0.65
C ASN A 152 -17.33 -27.97 -2.11
N ASP A 153 -16.89 -26.85 -2.69
CA ASP A 153 -16.26 -26.86 -4.02
C ASP A 153 -14.94 -27.64 -3.93
N THR A 154 -14.48 -28.16 -5.06
CA THR A 154 -13.28 -29.01 -5.09
C THR A 154 -12.04 -28.27 -5.59
N ILE A 155 -10.89 -28.89 -5.41
CA ILE A 155 -9.63 -28.42 -6.00
C ILE A 155 -9.72 -28.37 -7.53
N GLY A 156 -10.47 -29.28 -8.17
CA GLY A 156 -10.74 -29.22 -9.60
C GLY A 156 -11.46 -27.94 -10.04
N ASP A 157 -12.49 -27.52 -9.30
CA ASP A 157 -13.22 -26.27 -9.57
C ASP A 157 -12.30 -25.03 -9.44
N LEU A 158 -11.42 -25.05 -8.44
CA LEU A 158 -10.43 -24.02 -8.20
C LEU A 158 -9.40 -23.95 -9.35
N LYS A 159 -8.82 -25.09 -9.74
CA LYS A 159 -7.86 -25.17 -10.85
C LYS A 159 -8.49 -24.68 -12.16
N ALA A 160 -9.71 -25.12 -12.47
CA ALA A 160 -10.42 -24.69 -13.67
C ALA A 160 -10.61 -23.18 -13.73
N TRP A 161 -10.99 -22.54 -12.61
CA TRP A 161 -11.09 -21.09 -12.54
C TRP A 161 -9.74 -20.38 -12.72
N ILE A 162 -8.67 -20.89 -12.10
CA ILE A 162 -7.32 -20.31 -12.24
C ILE A 162 -6.85 -20.39 -13.70
N THR A 163 -7.10 -21.52 -14.37
CA THR A 163 -6.78 -21.73 -15.78
C THR A 163 -7.58 -20.78 -16.69
N GLU A 164 -8.86 -20.55 -16.39
CA GLU A 164 -9.72 -19.59 -17.09
C GLU A 164 -9.16 -18.16 -16.99
N GLU A 165 -8.78 -17.71 -15.79
CA GLU A 165 -8.25 -16.35 -15.58
C GLU A 165 -6.83 -16.16 -16.11
N SER A 166 -6.01 -17.22 -16.10
CA SER A 166 -4.60 -17.15 -16.51
C SER A 166 -4.39 -17.44 -18.00
N GLY A 167 -5.45 -17.67 -18.78
CA GLY A 167 -5.37 -17.86 -20.22
C GLY A 167 -4.92 -19.24 -20.69
N ASN A 168 -5.30 -20.31 -19.97
CA ASN A 168 -4.98 -21.72 -20.25
C ASN A 168 -3.50 -22.13 -20.10
N ASP A 169 -2.71 -21.37 -19.35
CA ASP A 169 -1.35 -21.80 -19.02
C ASP A 169 -1.38 -22.89 -17.94
N LEU A 170 -1.25 -24.15 -18.38
CA LEU A 170 -1.26 -25.33 -17.53
C LEU A 170 0.01 -25.46 -16.69
N GLU A 171 1.11 -24.82 -17.09
CA GLU A 171 2.38 -24.89 -16.35
C GLU A 171 2.29 -24.07 -15.04
N LEU A 172 1.47 -23.01 -15.02
CA LEU A 172 1.20 -22.22 -13.82
C LEU A 172 0.63 -23.06 -12.68
N LEU A 173 -0.23 -24.03 -12.97
CA LEU A 173 -0.86 -24.86 -11.92
C LEU A 173 0.17 -25.63 -11.10
N ASN A 174 1.27 -26.05 -11.72
CA ASN A 174 2.35 -26.79 -11.06
C ASN A 174 3.26 -25.88 -10.22
N GLN A 175 3.18 -24.56 -10.45
CA GLN A 175 4.00 -23.56 -9.76
C GLN A 175 3.24 -22.86 -8.63
N ILE A 176 1.97 -23.24 -8.39
CA ILE A 176 1.15 -22.66 -7.34
C ILE A 176 1.42 -23.32 -6.00
N ILE A 177 1.75 -22.49 -5.03
CA ILE A 177 1.86 -22.87 -3.62
C ILE A 177 0.80 -22.18 -2.77
N ILE A 178 0.37 -22.86 -1.73
CA ILE A 178 -0.48 -22.32 -0.68
C ILE A 178 0.40 -21.49 0.25
N SER A 179 0.12 -20.19 0.37
CA SER A 179 1.06 -19.24 1.01
C SER A 179 1.32 -19.53 2.48
N HIS A 180 0.36 -20.09 3.22
CA HIS A 180 0.50 -20.33 4.65
C HIS A 180 1.15 -21.67 4.99
N THR A 181 1.02 -22.69 4.13
CA THR A 181 1.66 -23.99 4.33
C THR A 181 2.94 -24.15 3.52
N HIS A 182 3.17 -23.30 2.53
CA HIS A 182 4.21 -23.44 1.50
C HIS A 182 4.14 -24.78 0.75
N GLN A 183 3.01 -25.45 0.78
CA GLN A 183 2.79 -26.71 0.06
C GLN A 183 2.21 -26.45 -1.32
N PRO A 184 2.52 -27.30 -2.32
CA PRO A 184 1.85 -27.25 -3.61
C PRO A 184 0.35 -27.54 -3.46
N LEU A 185 -0.44 -27.08 -4.42
CA LEU A 185 -1.86 -27.43 -4.48
C LEU A 185 -2.02 -28.97 -4.61
N PRO A 186 -2.99 -29.59 -3.92
CA PRO A 186 -3.22 -31.03 -4.05
C PRO A 186 -3.44 -31.46 -5.51
N GLU A 187 -2.83 -32.59 -5.90
CA GLU A 187 -3.00 -33.14 -7.25
C GLU A 187 -4.41 -33.69 -7.47
N ASP A 188 -5.05 -34.20 -6.43
CA ASP A 188 -6.39 -34.79 -6.49
C ASP A 188 -7.49 -33.72 -6.59
N ASP A 189 -8.14 -33.67 -7.75
CA ASP A 189 -9.21 -32.71 -8.08
C ASP A 189 -10.52 -32.96 -7.32
N SER A 190 -10.67 -34.12 -6.67
CA SER A 190 -11.86 -34.47 -5.90
C SER A 190 -11.82 -33.98 -4.45
N VAL A 191 -10.64 -33.54 -3.98
CA VAL A 191 -10.45 -33.02 -2.63
C VAL A 191 -11.21 -31.70 -2.47
N THR A 192 -11.95 -31.55 -1.37
CA THR A 192 -12.69 -30.32 -1.09
C THR A 192 -11.75 -29.20 -0.64
N LEU A 193 -12.13 -27.94 -0.86
CA LEU A 193 -11.35 -26.79 -0.37
C LEU A 193 -11.15 -26.81 1.15
N LYS A 194 -12.09 -27.42 1.88
CA LYS A 194 -11.97 -27.60 3.33
C LYS A 194 -10.87 -28.60 3.71
N ASP A 195 -10.84 -29.73 3.02
CA ASP A 195 -9.88 -30.80 3.31
C ASP A 195 -8.45 -30.43 2.85
N ALA A 196 -8.35 -29.51 1.87
CA ALA A 196 -7.11 -28.91 1.41
C ALA A 196 -6.61 -27.72 2.26
N ASP A 197 -7.23 -27.46 3.42
CA ASP A 197 -6.86 -26.35 4.33
C ASP A 197 -6.95 -24.94 3.68
N LEU A 198 -7.92 -24.73 2.78
CA LEU A 198 -8.13 -23.44 2.09
C LEU A 198 -9.27 -22.59 2.70
N VAL A 199 -9.74 -22.96 3.88
CA VAL A 199 -10.87 -22.35 4.59
C VAL A 199 -10.37 -21.81 5.93
N PRO A 200 -10.75 -20.59 6.38
CA PRO A 200 -11.83 -19.73 5.88
C PRO A 200 -11.45 -18.81 4.71
N SER A 201 -10.16 -18.67 4.44
CA SER A 201 -9.62 -17.92 3.31
C SER A 201 -8.21 -18.38 3.03
N ALA A 202 -7.81 -18.42 1.76
CA ALA A 202 -6.46 -18.82 1.36
C ALA A 202 -5.85 -17.84 0.36
N LEU A 203 -4.53 -17.68 0.45
CA LEU A 203 -3.71 -16.96 -0.53
C LEU A 203 -2.84 -17.97 -1.27
N LEU A 204 -2.94 -18.00 -2.58
CA LEU A 204 -2.12 -18.82 -3.47
C LEU A 204 -1.07 -17.94 -4.15
N ARG A 205 0.16 -18.42 -4.26
CA ARG A 205 1.27 -17.70 -4.93
C ARG A 205 1.78 -18.54 -6.07
N VAL A 206 1.99 -17.90 -7.22
CA VAL A 206 2.71 -18.48 -8.36
C VAL A 206 4.20 -18.24 -8.15
N LEU A 207 4.99 -19.32 -8.10
CA LEU A 207 6.44 -19.23 -8.09
C LEU A 207 6.93 -18.89 -9.51
N GLY A 208 7.60 -17.75 -9.69
CA GLY A 208 8.33 -17.47 -10.94
C GLY A 208 9.55 -18.38 -11.08
N GLU A 209 10.03 -18.58 -12.32
CA GLU A 209 11.23 -19.40 -12.63
C GLU A 209 12.48 -18.99 -11.83
N GLU A 210 12.52 -17.74 -11.37
CA GLU A 210 13.60 -17.14 -10.59
C GLU A 210 13.61 -17.52 -9.09
N ASN A 211 12.66 -18.36 -8.62
CA ASN A 211 12.60 -18.87 -7.24
C ASN A 211 12.64 -20.41 -7.12
N LEU A 212 13.04 -21.12 -8.18
CA LEU A 212 13.10 -22.60 -8.21
C LEU A 212 14.32 -23.19 -7.48
N ASP A 213 14.63 -22.72 -6.27
CA ASP A 213 15.65 -23.33 -5.41
C ASP A 213 15.14 -23.52 -3.98
N ILE A 214 14.01 -24.21 -3.84
CA ILE A 214 13.64 -24.86 -2.57
C ILE A 214 13.85 -26.36 -2.78
N ARG A 215 15.11 -26.75 -2.92
CA ARG A 215 15.54 -28.13 -2.66
C ARG A 215 15.74 -28.23 -1.15
N VAL A 216 14.86 -28.98 -0.49
CA VAL A 216 15.06 -29.40 0.91
C VAL A 216 16.24 -30.37 0.93
N GLU A 217 17.47 -29.83 0.99
CA GLU A 217 18.64 -30.62 1.33
C GLU A 217 18.70 -30.81 2.85
N VAL A 218 18.56 -32.07 3.25
CA VAL A 218 18.79 -32.54 4.62
C VAL A 218 20.27 -32.30 4.94
N GLY A 219 20.50 -31.57 6.03
CA GLY A 219 21.75 -30.86 6.26
C GLY A 219 22.98 -31.70 6.56
N GLN A 220 24.13 -31.03 6.50
CA GLN A 220 25.32 -31.36 7.28
C GLN A 220 26.16 -30.11 7.55
N ASN A 221 26.72 -30.08 8.76
CA ASN A 221 27.41 -28.99 9.43
C ASN A 221 28.73 -28.58 8.76
N GLU A 222 29.13 -27.30 8.86
CA GLU A 222 30.36 -26.87 9.57
C GLU A 222 30.50 -25.33 9.65
N LEU A 223 31.29 -24.89 10.63
CA LEU A 223 31.36 -23.57 11.28
C LEU A 223 32.67 -22.81 10.87
N PRO A 224 33.00 -21.59 11.37
CA PRO A 224 33.23 -20.40 10.55
C PRO A 224 34.69 -19.91 10.47
N GLY A 225 34.99 -19.06 9.49
CA GLY A 225 36.28 -18.38 9.31
C GLY A 225 36.17 -16.85 9.44
N THR A 226 36.85 -16.31 10.44
CA THR A 226 36.96 -14.90 10.85
C THR A 226 37.73 -13.99 9.89
N ALA A 227 37.31 -12.72 9.71
CA ALA A 227 38.23 -11.59 9.45
C ALA A 227 37.63 -10.21 9.83
N ARG A 228 38.52 -9.29 10.21
CA ARG A 228 38.32 -8.03 10.97
C ARG A 228 38.08 -6.77 10.12
N PRO A 229 37.63 -5.64 10.73
CA PRO A 229 37.13 -4.45 10.04
C PRO A 229 38.21 -3.40 9.76
N ARG A 230 37.99 -2.56 8.72
CA ARG A 230 38.72 -1.32 8.49
C ARG A 230 37.81 -0.10 8.59
N ALA A 231 38.12 0.76 9.55
CA ALA A 231 37.56 2.09 9.73
C ALA A 231 38.17 3.10 8.75
N GLY A 232 37.38 4.10 8.33
CA GLY A 232 37.81 5.32 7.64
C GLY A 232 36.61 6.13 7.15
N PHE A 233 36.08 7.08 7.93
CA PHE A 233 36.43 8.52 7.92
C PHE A 233 35.87 9.31 6.71
N MET A 234 34.70 9.95 6.88
CA MET A 234 34.43 11.38 6.59
C MET A 234 32.94 11.69 6.70
N SER A 235 32.59 12.35 7.79
CA SER A 235 31.42 13.20 7.92
C SER A 235 31.55 14.45 7.05
N ARG A 236 30.49 14.80 6.30
CA ARG A 236 29.90 16.15 6.10
C ARG A 236 29.28 16.26 4.70
N LEU A 237 27.95 16.29 4.66
CA LEU A 237 27.16 17.35 4.02
C LEU A 237 25.71 17.21 4.51
N ARG A 238 25.18 18.33 5.02
CA ARG A 238 23.90 18.49 5.69
C ARG A 238 22.89 19.03 4.67
N ASN A 239 21.64 18.63 4.82
CA ASN A 239 20.42 19.05 4.09
C ASN A 239 20.05 18.26 2.82
N LEU A 240 19.39 17.13 3.04
CA LEU A 240 18.31 16.62 2.17
C LEU A 240 17.42 15.71 3.03
N ARG A 241 16.38 16.29 3.66
CA ARG A 241 15.35 15.54 4.41
C ARG A 241 14.39 14.75 3.49
N PHE A 242 14.61 14.81 2.17
CA PHE A 242 13.72 14.24 1.15
C PHE A 242 14.01 12.75 0.87
N PHE A 243 15.26 12.29 0.99
CA PHE A 243 15.64 10.90 0.66
C PHE A 243 15.35 9.86 1.75
N LYS A 244 14.93 10.29 2.96
CA LYS A 244 14.59 9.35 4.05
C LYS A 244 13.20 8.72 3.88
N TRP A 245 12.34 9.32 3.05
CA TRP A 245 10.92 8.93 2.95
C TRP A 245 10.62 8.01 1.76
N ILE A 246 11.45 8.01 0.72
CA ILE A 246 11.37 6.97 -0.33
C ILE A 246 11.70 5.59 0.28
N GLY A 247 12.63 5.53 1.23
CA GLY A 247 12.92 4.31 1.99
C GLY A 247 11.73 3.79 2.79
N LEU A 248 11.03 4.66 3.54
CA LEU A 248 9.86 4.25 4.33
C LEU A 248 8.66 3.78 3.49
N ILE A 249 8.49 4.30 2.27
CA ILE A 249 7.45 3.81 1.35
C ILE A 249 7.88 2.48 0.71
N SER A 250 9.17 2.29 0.40
CA SER A 250 9.71 1.01 -0.07
C SER A 250 9.65 -0.08 1.00
N ASP A 251 9.91 0.24 2.27
CA ASP A 251 9.84 -0.70 3.40
C ASP A 251 8.39 -1.11 3.73
N LEU A 252 7.42 -0.24 3.44
CA LEU A 252 5.99 -0.57 3.56
C LEU A 252 5.46 -1.43 2.39
N ILE A 253 6.12 -1.36 1.23
CA ILE A 253 5.78 -2.15 0.04
C ILE A 253 6.49 -3.51 0.06
N ASN A 254 7.57 -3.68 0.83
CA ASN A 254 8.28 -4.95 0.97
C ASN A 254 8.77 -5.21 2.42
N PRO A 255 7.97 -5.84 3.30
CA PRO A 255 8.30 -6.03 4.72
C PRO A 255 9.32 -7.15 5.00
N TRP A 256 9.99 -7.70 3.98
CA TRP A 256 10.98 -8.78 4.09
C TRP A 256 12.40 -8.35 3.69
N GLY A 257 12.72 -7.07 3.78
CA GLY A 257 14.12 -6.60 3.76
C GLY A 257 14.80 -6.95 5.08
N ASP A 258 14.98 -8.25 5.36
CA ASP A 258 15.73 -8.74 6.50
C ASP A 258 17.23 -8.51 6.29
N ASP A 259 17.88 -8.18 7.40
CA ASP A 259 19.27 -7.77 7.53
C ASP A 259 20.20 -8.96 7.21
N GLY A 260 20.63 -9.05 5.96
CA GLY A 260 21.56 -10.06 5.48
C GLY A 260 22.77 -9.45 4.78
N THR A 261 23.93 -9.59 5.42
CA THR A 261 25.27 -9.18 5.01
C THR A 261 25.69 -9.56 3.58
N ASP A 262 26.32 -8.56 2.94
CA ASP A 262 27.39 -8.59 1.95
C ASP A 262 27.21 -9.24 0.55
N ASP A 263 27.54 -8.36 -0.41
CA ASP A 263 27.96 -8.52 -1.80
C ASP A 263 26.94 -8.53 -2.95
N ASP A 264 27.25 -7.64 -3.91
CA ASP A 264 26.65 -7.39 -5.22
C ASP A 264 25.39 -6.52 -5.36
N SER A 265 25.39 -5.35 -4.71
CA SER A 265 24.54 -4.22 -5.11
C SER A 265 25.26 -3.27 -6.09
N THR A 266 25.28 -3.60 -7.38
CA THR A 266 25.62 -2.63 -8.44
C THR A 266 24.63 -2.67 -9.61
N PHE A 267 23.36 -2.35 -9.36
CA PHE A 267 22.38 -2.21 -10.46
C PHE A 267 21.62 -0.87 -10.51
N TRP A 268 21.79 0.03 -9.53
CA TRP A 268 21.18 1.38 -9.59
C TRP A 268 22.11 2.53 -9.22
N GLN A 269 23.39 2.46 -9.61
CA GLN A 269 24.22 3.67 -9.58
C GLN A 269 23.79 4.61 -10.70
N TYR A 270 23.03 5.64 -10.30
CA TYR A 270 22.77 6.82 -11.11
C TYR A 270 24.07 7.36 -11.71
N LYS A 271 24.25 7.25 -13.02
CA LYS A 271 25.32 7.92 -13.74
C LYS A 271 24.85 9.36 -14.02
N PRO A 272 25.39 10.39 -13.34
CA PRO A 272 25.01 11.76 -13.64
C PRO A 272 25.31 12.06 -15.11
N ASN A 273 24.34 12.67 -15.79
CA ASN A 273 24.51 13.11 -17.17
C ASN A 273 25.71 14.08 -17.22
N PRO A 274 26.81 13.77 -17.94
CA PRO A 274 28.01 14.60 -17.97
C PRO A 274 27.75 16.00 -18.55
N GLN A 275 26.67 16.16 -19.31
CA GLN A 275 26.21 17.45 -19.82
C GLN A 275 25.69 18.37 -18.70
N MET A 276 24.96 17.80 -17.73
CA MET A 276 24.29 18.57 -16.68
C MET A 276 25.29 19.29 -15.75
N ALA A 277 26.44 18.68 -15.50
CA ALA A 277 27.51 19.31 -14.73
C ALA A 277 28.15 20.50 -15.47
N ARG A 278 28.19 20.47 -16.80
CA ARG A 278 28.64 21.60 -17.62
C ARG A 278 27.61 22.72 -17.64
N ASP A 279 26.34 22.39 -17.81
CA ASP A 279 25.24 23.37 -17.85
C ASP A 279 25.08 24.12 -16.51
N ILE A 280 25.24 23.43 -15.39
CA ILE A 280 25.24 24.06 -14.05
C ILE A 280 26.43 25.02 -13.89
N ARG A 281 27.62 24.64 -14.39
CA ARG A 281 28.81 25.48 -14.30
C ARG A 281 28.71 26.71 -15.21
N GLU A 282 28.12 26.59 -16.39
CA GLU A 282 27.89 27.71 -17.29
C GLU A 282 26.80 28.66 -16.79
N SER A 283 25.69 28.13 -16.28
CA SER A 283 24.63 28.95 -15.68
C SER A 283 25.12 29.73 -14.45
N MET A 284 25.95 29.13 -13.59
CA MET A 284 26.60 29.85 -12.48
C MET A 284 27.55 30.95 -12.98
N ARG A 285 28.33 30.70 -14.04
CA ARG A 285 29.17 31.75 -14.65
C ARG A 285 28.36 32.91 -15.22
N MET A 286 27.24 32.64 -15.89
CA MET A 286 26.37 33.69 -16.41
C MET A 286 25.71 34.50 -15.29
N MET A 287 25.28 33.85 -14.21
CA MET A 287 24.73 34.54 -13.03
C MET A 287 25.75 35.45 -12.36
N MET A 288 27.01 35.04 -12.23
CA MET A 288 28.05 35.89 -11.64
C MET A 288 28.43 37.06 -12.54
N ARG A 289 28.40 36.87 -13.87
CA ARG A 289 28.69 37.95 -14.84
C ARG A 289 27.63 39.06 -14.82
N ASN A 290 26.35 38.71 -14.60
CA ASN A 290 25.26 39.69 -14.53
C ASN A 290 25.14 40.40 -13.17
N ARG A 291 25.85 39.96 -12.12
CA ARG A 291 25.78 40.56 -10.78
C ARG A 291 26.90 41.56 -10.45
N GLY A 292 27.71 41.95 -11.43
CA GLY A 292 28.64 43.08 -11.25
C GLY A 292 29.69 42.89 -10.14
N PHE A 293 30.03 41.65 -9.78
CA PHE A 293 31.10 41.38 -8.83
C PHE A 293 32.46 41.57 -9.50
N GLN A 294 33.01 42.78 -9.41
CA GLN A 294 34.45 43.00 -9.57
C GLN A 294 35.14 42.67 -8.24
N PRO A 295 36.00 41.65 -8.16
CA PRO A 295 36.82 41.46 -6.98
C PRO A 295 37.82 42.60 -6.87
N GLN A 296 37.73 43.37 -5.78
CA GLN A 296 38.76 44.36 -5.44
C GLN A 296 40.05 43.63 -5.09
N ALA A 297 41.10 43.89 -5.87
CA ALA A 297 42.46 43.52 -5.51
C ALA A 297 42.91 44.43 -4.36
N GLN A 298 43.23 43.85 -3.21
CA GLN A 298 44.00 44.52 -2.16
C GLN A 298 45.49 44.27 -2.42
N ILE A 299 46.25 45.36 -2.36
CA ILE A 299 47.71 45.45 -2.50
C ILE A 299 48.37 44.98 -1.19
#